data_AF-A0A2E2WNF4-F1
#
_entry.id   AF-A0A2E2WNF4-F1
#
_cell.length_a   1.000
_cell.length_b   1.000
_cell.length_c   1.000
_cell.angle_alpha   90.00
_cell.angle_beta   90.00
_cell.angle_gamma   90.00
#
_symmetry.space_group_name_H-M   'P 1'
#
loop_
_entity.id
_entity.type
_entity.pdbx_description
1 polymer ?
#
loop_
_entity_poly.entity_id
_entity_poly.type
_entity_poly.pdbx_seq_one_letter_code
_entity_poly.pdbx_strand_id
1 'polypeptide(L)'
;MIADKSRIIGIISEKNHKSEVIACNYVFAEYAGLKSVETIIGLTDCDLPWNNNADLYLQHEQDALTDNNYTTFAPLRDYKGNDLLFMHTKLAKKDAQGGIIGVSCRAVEIIDPKLQTLIQLIRQPSDNKQSICFAGKLLPDQLTPKQAEILFYLSQGKKAKLIAHLTNRSVRTIEHHIENLKIKLNCRSLQDLMIYAVENKFYQHLPHDQISHIINALRE
;
A
#
# COMPACT_ATOMS: atom_id res chain seq x y z
N MET A 1 19.30 -32.07 0.19
CA MET A 1 18.36 -31.16 0.89
C MET A 1 19.15 -30.03 1.51
N ILE A 2 19.31 -28.94 0.77
CA ILE A 2 19.60 -27.61 1.33
C ILE A 2 18.59 -26.72 0.63
N ALA A 3 17.71 -26.12 1.42
CA ALA A 3 16.61 -25.31 0.93
C ALA A 3 17.12 -24.26 -0.05
N ASP A 4 16.56 -24.26 -1.26
CA ASP A 4 16.59 -23.13 -2.16
C ASP A 4 15.87 -22.00 -1.42
N LYS A 5 16.65 -21.17 -0.70
CA LYS A 5 16.18 -19.93 -0.12
C LYS A 5 15.89 -19.02 -1.30
N SER A 6 14.66 -19.12 -1.79
CA SER A 6 14.03 -18.17 -2.70
C SER A 6 14.55 -16.77 -2.38
N ARG A 7 15.28 -16.19 -3.32
CA ARG A 7 15.81 -14.82 -3.23
C ARG A 7 14.65 -13.89 -2.89
N ILE A 8 14.57 -13.45 -1.63
CA ILE A 8 13.69 -12.34 -1.29
C ILE A 8 14.36 -11.08 -1.81
N ILE A 9 13.83 -10.53 -2.90
CA ILE A 9 14.24 -9.23 -3.46
C ILE A 9 13.52 -8.16 -2.64
N GLY A 10 14.11 -7.72 -1.53
CA GLY A 10 13.47 -6.71 -0.71
C GLY A 10 14.15 -6.39 0.61
N ILE A 11 13.78 -5.25 1.19
CA ILE A 11 14.22 -4.80 2.50
C ILE A 11 13.38 -5.51 3.57
N ILE A 12 14.04 -6.12 4.55
CA ILE A 12 13.39 -6.72 5.72
C ILE A 12 13.98 -6.08 6.97
N SER A 13 13.12 -5.67 7.90
CA SER A 13 13.54 -5.21 9.22
C SER A 13 12.56 -5.61 10.32
N GLU A 14 13.09 -5.69 11.52
CA GLU A 14 12.34 -5.80 12.76
C GLU A 14 12.60 -4.50 13.54
N LYS A 15 11.53 -3.89 14.06
CA LYS A 15 11.60 -2.65 14.84
C LYS A 15 10.96 -2.82 16.20
N ASN A 16 11.45 -2.10 17.21
CA ASN A 16 10.83 -2.08 18.55
C ASN A 16 9.66 -1.08 18.63
N HIS A 17 9.06 -0.90 19.82
CA HIS A 17 7.93 0.04 20.03
C HIS A 17 8.27 1.52 19.82
N LYS A 18 9.55 1.87 19.76
CA LYS A 18 10.02 3.23 19.44
C LYS A 18 10.37 3.39 17.96
N SER A 19 10.05 2.40 17.13
CA SER A 19 10.38 2.36 15.70
C SER A 19 11.89 2.33 15.41
N GLU A 20 12.71 1.93 16.39
CA GLU A 20 14.16 1.71 16.21
C GLU A 20 14.39 0.33 15.59
N VAL A 21 15.28 0.24 14.60
CA VAL A 21 15.63 -1.04 13.96
C VAL A 21 16.43 -1.92 14.92
N ILE A 22 15.96 -3.15 15.15
CA ILE A 22 16.61 -4.14 16.02
C ILE A 22 17.21 -5.32 15.25
N ALA A 23 16.76 -5.55 14.01
CA ALA A 23 17.35 -6.49 13.07
C ALA A 23 16.97 -6.10 11.64
N CYS A 24 17.82 -6.40 10.67
CA CYS A 24 17.51 -6.22 9.25
C CYS A 24 18.35 -7.16 8.37
N ASN A 25 17.99 -7.28 7.09
CA ASN A 25 18.83 -7.95 6.11
C ASN A 25 19.87 -6.99 5.50
N TYR A 26 20.91 -7.54 4.88
CA TYR A 26 21.95 -6.73 4.21
C TYR A 26 21.39 -5.81 3.11
N VAL A 27 20.32 -6.22 2.44
CA VAL A 27 19.62 -5.40 1.43
C VAL A 27 19.16 -4.07 2.03
N PHE A 28 18.71 -4.04 3.28
CA PHE A 28 18.40 -2.78 3.98
C PHE A 28 19.61 -1.82 3.96
N ALA A 29 20.79 -2.31 4.35
CA ALA A 29 22.02 -1.51 4.41
C ALA A 29 22.38 -0.93 3.04
N GLU A 30 22.27 -1.75 2.00
CA GLU A 30 22.53 -1.33 0.62
C GLU A 30 21.58 -0.20 0.18
N TYR A 31 20.27 -0.33 0.45
CA TYR A 31 19.28 0.72 0.17
C TYR A 31 19.51 2.00 0.99
N ALA A 32 20.03 1.87 2.21
CA ALA A 32 20.36 3.01 3.06
C ALA A 32 21.71 3.68 2.68
N GLY A 33 22.49 3.11 1.74
CA GLY A 33 23.83 3.59 1.42
C GLY A 33 24.86 3.34 2.54
N LEU A 34 24.59 2.37 3.41
CA LEU A 34 25.40 2.03 4.57
C LEU A 34 26.23 0.76 4.34
N LYS A 35 27.35 0.64 5.06
CA LYS A 35 28.34 -0.43 4.83
C LYS A 35 27.95 -1.76 5.47
N SER A 36 27.13 -1.75 6.51
CA SER A 36 26.77 -2.98 7.24
C SER A 36 25.48 -2.82 8.04
N VAL A 37 24.86 -3.95 8.39
CA VAL A 37 23.61 -3.98 9.15
C VAL A 37 23.77 -3.43 10.57
N GLU A 38 24.96 -3.56 11.16
CA GLU A 38 25.26 -3.07 12.51
C GLU A 38 25.13 -1.55 12.60
N THR A 39 25.41 -0.83 11.50
CA THR A 39 25.26 0.64 11.45
C THR A 39 23.81 1.11 11.38
N ILE A 40 22.86 0.20 11.13
CA ILE A 40 21.43 0.50 11.09
C ILE A 40 20.77 0.30 12.46
N ILE A 41 21.34 -0.58 13.31
CA ILE A 41 20.71 -0.94 14.58
C ILE A 41 20.58 0.30 15.46
N GLY A 42 19.37 0.53 15.98
CA GLY A 42 19.01 1.70 16.78
C GLY A 42 18.54 2.91 15.97
N LEU A 43 18.72 2.93 14.65
CA LEU A 43 18.23 4.02 13.80
C LEU A 43 16.71 3.93 13.60
N THR A 44 16.10 5.08 13.32
CA THR A 44 14.71 5.22 12.91
C THR A 44 14.62 5.64 11.44
N ASP A 45 13.42 5.64 10.85
CA ASP A 45 13.25 6.13 9.47
C ASP A 45 13.64 7.61 9.31
N CYS A 46 13.69 8.39 10.40
CA CYS A 46 14.15 9.78 10.40
C CYS A 46 15.66 9.91 10.10
N ASP A 47 16.43 8.88 10.44
CA ASP A 47 17.90 8.85 10.29
C ASP A 47 18.34 8.32 8.91
N LEU A 48 17.40 7.87 8.09
CA LEU A 48 17.65 7.14 6.85
C LEU A 48 17.34 7.99 5.61
N PRO A 49 17.85 7.63 4.41
CA PRO A 49 17.69 8.46 3.20
C PRO A 49 16.25 8.75 2.78
N TRP A 50 15.28 7.99 3.27
CA TRP A 50 13.85 8.15 3.02
C TRP A 50 13.10 8.96 4.11
N ASN A 51 13.83 9.69 4.96
CA ASN A 51 13.28 10.45 6.10
C ASN A 51 12.11 11.39 5.76
N ASN A 52 12.00 11.89 4.52
CA ASN A 52 10.85 12.67 4.05
C ASN A 52 9.51 11.92 4.16
N ASN A 53 9.54 10.59 4.30
CA ASN A 53 8.37 9.73 4.52
C ASN A 53 8.35 9.09 5.91
N ALA A 54 9.23 9.48 6.84
CA ALA A 54 9.34 8.85 8.17
C ALA A 54 8.02 8.89 8.95
N ASP A 55 7.30 10.02 8.95
CA ASP A 55 6.00 10.15 9.61
C ASP A 55 4.96 9.15 9.08
N LEU A 56 4.96 8.93 7.75
CA LEU A 56 4.06 7.99 7.09
C LEU A 56 4.39 6.55 7.50
N TYR A 57 5.68 6.22 7.58
CA TYR A 57 6.13 4.91 8.02
C TYR A 57 5.83 4.68 9.51
N LEU A 58 6.05 5.68 10.37
CA LEU A 58 5.70 5.63 11.78
C LEU A 58 4.19 5.40 11.97
N GLN A 59 3.34 6.10 11.21
CA GLN A 59 1.89 5.90 11.25
C GLN A 59 1.51 4.45 10.91
N HIS A 60 2.10 3.88 9.85
CA HIS A 60 1.84 2.48 9.47
C HIS A 60 2.33 1.47 10.54
N GLU A 61 3.38 1.81 11.28
CA GLU A 61 3.88 0.98 12.38
C GLU A 61 2.95 1.04 13.60
N GLN A 62 2.42 2.21 13.92
CA GLN A 62 1.41 2.37 14.96
C GLN A 62 0.13 1.60 14.64
N ASP A 63 -0.33 1.64 13.38
CA ASP A 63 -1.43 0.81 12.91
C ASP A 63 -1.14 -0.68 13.12
N ALA A 64 0.05 -1.16 12.71
CA ALA A 64 0.44 -2.56 12.93
C ALA A 64 0.48 -2.95 14.42
N LEU A 65 0.97 -2.07 15.31
CA LEU A 65 1.00 -2.29 16.76
C LEU A 65 -0.40 -2.38 17.39
N THR A 66 -1.45 -1.91 16.71
CA THR A 66 -2.85 -2.03 17.15
C THR A 66 -3.60 -3.16 16.43
N ASP A 67 -2.88 -4.04 15.74
CA ASP A 67 -3.40 -5.13 14.89
C ASP A 67 -4.24 -4.65 13.69
N ASN A 68 -4.14 -3.35 13.34
CA ASN A 68 -4.72 -2.77 12.14
C ASN A 68 -3.79 -3.01 10.93
N ASN A 69 -3.71 -4.26 10.49
CA ASN A 69 -2.76 -4.68 9.46
C ASN A 69 -3.30 -4.45 8.04
N TYR A 70 -2.48 -3.87 7.18
CA TYR A 70 -2.75 -3.71 5.76
C TYR A 70 -1.46 -3.73 4.95
N THR A 71 -1.59 -3.97 3.65
CA THR A 71 -0.47 -3.88 2.71
C THR A 71 -0.52 -2.53 2.00
N THR A 72 0.64 -1.99 1.65
CA THR A 72 0.74 -0.76 0.86
C THR A 72 1.55 -0.99 -0.40
N PHE A 73 1.22 -0.25 -1.45
CA PHE A 73 1.92 -0.23 -2.73
C PHE A 73 2.37 1.19 -2.99
N ALA A 74 3.64 1.35 -3.36
CA ALA A 74 4.20 2.65 -3.64
C ALA A 74 5.23 2.57 -4.77
N PRO A 75 5.20 3.50 -5.75
CA PRO A 75 6.30 3.65 -6.68
C PRO A 75 7.51 4.25 -5.95
N LEU A 76 8.67 3.65 -6.16
CA LEU A 76 9.96 4.19 -5.76
C LEU A 76 10.81 4.41 -7.01
N ARG A 77 11.58 5.48 -7.02
CA ARG A 77 12.47 5.80 -8.13
C ARG A 77 13.87 5.29 -7.83
N ASP A 78 14.43 4.50 -8.75
CA ASP A 78 15.82 4.06 -8.65
C ASP A 78 16.80 5.18 -9.03
N TYR A 79 18.10 4.93 -8.87
CA TYR A 79 19.17 5.90 -9.23
C TYR A 79 19.24 6.22 -10.73
N LYS A 80 18.62 5.40 -11.59
CA LYS A 80 18.55 5.61 -13.04
C LYS A 80 17.30 6.41 -13.45
N GLY A 81 16.41 6.71 -12.50
CA GLY A 81 15.15 7.40 -12.74
C GLY A 81 13.99 6.49 -13.15
N ASN A 82 14.16 5.17 -13.11
CA ASN A 82 13.08 4.22 -13.36
C ASN A 82 12.15 4.18 -12.15
N ASP A 83 10.85 4.10 -12.40
CA ASP A 83 9.88 3.85 -11.34
C ASP A 83 9.71 2.34 -11.16
N LEU A 84 9.88 1.88 -9.92
CA LEU A 84 9.73 0.50 -9.49
C LEU A 84 8.56 0.42 -8.53
N LEU A 85 7.70 -0.58 -8.67
CA LEU A 85 6.58 -0.79 -7.75
C LEU A 85 7.05 -1.58 -6.54
N PHE A 86 6.92 -1.01 -5.34
CA PHE A 86 7.19 -1.71 -4.09
C PHE A 86 5.90 -2.04 -3.37
N MET A 87 5.86 -3.23 -2.79
CA MET A 87 4.85 -3.65 -1.83
C MET A 87 5.46 -3.61 -0.43
N HIS A 88 4.85 -2.86 0.48
CA HIS A 88 5.23 -2.82 1.89
C HIS A 88 4.19 -3.50 2.77
N THR A 89 4.67 -4.30 3.71
CA THR A 89 3.85 -4.95 4.73
C THR A 89 4.46 -4.67 6.10
N LYS A 90 3.61 -4.29 7.06
CA LYS A 90 3.97 -4.09 8.46
C LYS A 90 3.02 -4.91 9.32
N LEU A 91 3.57 -5.76 10.18
CA LEU A 91 2.81 -6.68 11.03
C LEU A 91 3.27 -6.57 12.47
N ALA A 92 2.35 -6.66 13.42
CA ALA A 92 2.68 -6.81 14.83
C ALA A 92 3.61 -8.02 15.03
N LYS A 93 4.77 -7.78 15.61
CA LYS A 93 5.64 -8.85 16.09
C LYS A 93 5.16 -9.27 17.46
N LYS A 94 4.76 -10.53 17.61
CA LYS A 94 4.28 -11.11 18.87
C LYS A 94 5.34 -12.03 19.47
N ASP A 95 5.50 -11.99 20.79
CA ASP A 95 6.29 -12.98 21.53
C ASP A 95 5.53 -14.31 21.65
N ALA A 96 6.12 -15.29 22.35
CA ALA A 96 5.50 -16.61 22.55
C ALA A 96 4.22 -16.57 23.41
N GLN A 97 4.00 -15.49 24.15
CA GLN A 97 2.81 -15.26 25.00
C GLN A 97 1.74 -14.43 24.26
N GLY A 98 2.00 -14.01 23.02
CA GLY A 98 1.11 -13.17 22.23
C GLY A 98 1.24 -11.67 22.51
N GLY A 99 2.17 -11.26 23.37
CA GLY A 99 2.48 -9.86 23.63
C GLY A 99 3.12 -9.22 22.40
N ILE A 100 2.64 -8.05 22.00
CA ILE A 100 3.25 -7.30 20.89
C ILE A 100 4.55 -6.70 21.41
N ILE A 101 5.68 -7.02 20.75
CA ILE A 101 7.03 -6.60 21.12
C ILE A 101 7.68 -5.67 20.08
N GLY A 102 6.96 -5.36 19.00
CA GLY A 102 7.47 -4.53 17.91
C GLY A 102 6.73 -4.76 16.59
N VAL A 103 7.40 -4.46 15.48
CA VAL A 103 6.85 -4.55 14.12
C VAL A 103 7.82 -5.28 13.20
N SER A 104 7.31 -6.25 12.45
CA SER A 104 8.03 -6.86 11.32
C SER A 104 7.67 -6.09 10.04
N CYS A 105 8.68 -5.54 9.39
CA CYS A 105 8.56 -4.71 8.19
C CYS A 105 9.18 -5.40 6.98
N ARG A 106 8.46 -5.40 5.87
CA ARG A 106 8.95 -5.91 4.58
C ARG A 106 8.64 -4.90 3.49
N ALA A 107 9.60 -4.66 2.61
CA ALA A 107 9.43 -3.89 1.39
C ALA A 107 10.01 -4.70 0.22
N VAL A 108 9.15 -5.17 -0.67
CA VAL A 108 9.50 -6.09 -1.75
C VAL A 108 9.20 -5.43 -3.09
N GLU A 109 10.15 -5.52 -4.02
CA GLU A 109 9.93 -5.05 -5.38
C GLU A 109 8.98 -6.00 -6.12
N ILE A 110 7.98 -5.45 -6.81
CA ILE A 110 7.02 -6.19 -7.60
C ILE A 110 7.42 -6.19 -9.07
N ILE A 111 7.83 -7.36 -9.55
CA ILE A 111 8.21 -7.59 -10.94
C ILE A 111 7.06 -8.31 -11.66
N ASP A 112 5.94 -7.60 -11.85
CA ASP A 112 4.79 -8.07 -12.64
C ASP A 112 4.37 -6.99 -13.64
N PRO A 113 4.52 -7.22 -14.97
CA PRO A 113 4.11 -6.26 -16.00
C PRO A 113 2.65 -5.79 -15.89
N LYS A 114 1.74 -6.64 -15.41
CA LYS A 114 0.33 -6.26 -15.21
C LYS A 114 0.21 -5.22 -14.10
N LEU A 115 0.92 -5.41 -12.99
CA LEU A 115 0.91 -4.47 -11.88
C LEU A 115 1.78 -3.24 -12.09
N GLN A 116 2.79 -3.31 -12.94
CA GLN A 116 3.59 -2.14 -13.30
C GLN A 116 2.71 -1.01 -13.85
N THR A 117 1.58 -1.34 -14.49
CA THR A 117 0.58 -0.33 -14.90
C THR A 117 -0.06 0.41 -13.73
N LEU A 118 -0.07 -0.15 -12.51
CA LEU A 118 -0.55 0.53 -11.30
C LEU A 118 0.31 1.76 -10.98
N ILE A 119 1.60 1.78 -11.33
CA ILE A 119 2.44 2.97 -11.13
C ILE A 119 1.78 4.20 -11.74
N GLN A 120 1.19 4.06 -12.94
CA GLN A 120 0.50 5.15 -13.63
C GLN A 120 -0.78 5.61 -12.93
N LEU A 121 -1.41 4.74 -12.12
CA LEU A 121 -2.61 5.05 -11.35
C LEU A 121 -2.29 5.65 -9.97
N ILE A 122 -1.20 5.20 -9.35
CA ILE A 122 -0.79 5.60 -8.00
C ILE A 122 -0.07 6.95 -8.04
N ARG A 123 0.72 7.18 -9.08
CA ARG A 123 1.60 8.35 -9.16
C ARG A 123 0.79 9.64 -9.27
N GLN A 124 0.83 10.45 -8.21
CA GLN A 124 0.25 11.78 -8.21
C GLN A 124 1.29 12.82 -8.68
N PRO A 125 0.90 13.79 -9.52
CA PRO A 125 1.85 14.73 -10.13
C PRO A 125 2.41 15.81 -9.19
N SER A 126 2.01 15.91 -7.92
CA SER A 126 2.13 17.18 -7.18
C SER A 126 2.71 17.18 -5.76
N ASP A 127 3.10 16.06 -5.15
CA ASP A 127 3.65 16.09 -3.78
C ASP A 127 5.08 15.53 -3.71
N ASN A 128 5.95 16.22 -2.97
CA ASN A 128 7.28 15.73 -2.55
C ASN A 128 7.21 14.48 -1.64
N LYS A 129 6.00 13.99 -1.33
CA LYS A 129 5.73 12.82 -0.48
C LYS A 129 5.43 11.60 -1.34
N GLN A 130 5.78 10.43 -0.83
CA GLN A 130 5.51 9.17 -1.51
C GLN A 130 4.00 8.97 -1.72
N SER A 131 3.59 8.74 -2.97
CA SER A 131 2.23 8.30 -3.28
C SER A 131 2.07 6.85 -2.83
N ILE A 132 1.09 6.59 -1.97
CA ILE A 132 0.81 5.24 -1.44
C ILE A 132 -0.63 4.87 -1.75
N CYS A 133 -0.81 3.62 -2.15
CA CYS A 133 -2.11 2.97 -2.10
C CYS A 133 -2.12 1.79 -1.12
N PHE A 134 -3.23 1.65 -0.42
CA PHE A 134 -3.55 0.62 0.54
C PHE A 134 -4.25 -0.56 -0.11
N ALA A 135 -3.99 -1.73 0.46
CA ALA A 135 -4.56 -3.00 0.11
C ALA A 135 -5.00 -3.70 1.39
N GLY A 136 -6.30 -3.96 1.53
CA GLY A 136 -6.87 -4.59 2.72
C GLY A 136 -7.06 -3.66 3.92
N LYS A 137 -6.75 -2.35 3.81
CA LYS A 137 -7.13 -1.37 4.83
C LYS A 137 -8.66 -1.31 4.92
N LEU A 138 -9.19 -1.36 6.15
CA LEU A 138 -10.62 -1.32 6.39
C LEU A 138 -11.24 -0.10 5.70
N LEU A 139 -12.26 -0.37 4.91
CA LEU A 139 -13.09 0.65 4.28
C LEU A 139 -14.14 1.12 5.30
N PRO A 140 -14.74 2.31 5.12
CA PRO A 140 -15.88 2.70 5.95
C PRO A 140 -16.93 1.58 5.98
N ASP A 141 -17.41 1.20 7.17
CA ASP A 141 -18.32 0.05 7.38
C ASP A 141 -19.56 0.04 6.50
N GLN A 142 -19.93 1.23 6.01
CA GLN A 142 -21.04 1.40 5.09
C GLN A 142 -20.74 0.92 3.66
N LEU A 143 -19.50 0.69 3.21
CA LEU A 143 -19.22 0.37 1.80
C LEU A 143 -18.85 -1.09 1.59
N THR A 144 -19.43 -1.70 0.54
CA THR A 144 -18.94 -3.01 0.07
C THR A 144 -17.61 -2.84 -0.68
N PRO A 145 -16.76 -3.88 -0.77
CA PRO A 145 -15.52 -3.82 -1.55
C PRO A 145 -15.74 -3.36 -3.00
N LYS A 146 -16.86 -3.75 -3.61
CA LYS A 146 -17.21 -3.36 -4.98
C LYS A 146 -17.61 -1.89 -5.09
N GLN A 147 -18.30 -1.36 -4.08
CA GLN A 147 -18.64 0.06 -3.99
C GLN A 147 -17.38 0.91 -3.87
N ALA A 148 -16.42 0.49 -3.04
CA ALA A 148 -15.13 1.17 -2.90
C ALA A 148 -14.27 1.09 -4.18
N GLU A 149 -14.26 -0.05 -4.89
CA GLU A 149 -13.58 -0.16 -6.19
C GLU A 149 -14.14 0.84 -7.21
N ILE A 150 -15.46 1.04 -7.26
CA ILE A 150 -16.06 2.03 -8.16
C ILE A 150 -15.63 3.45 -7.75
N LEU A 151 -15.64 3.77 -6.46
CA LEU A 151 -15.16 5.07 -5.95
C LEU A 151 -13.68 5.31 -6.26
N PHE A 152 -12.83 4.28 -6.18
CA PHE A 152 -11.44 4.35 -6.59
C PHE A 152 -11.34 4.83 -8.05
N TYR A 153 -12.02 4.17 -8.99
CA TYR A 153 -11.95 4.59 -10.40
C TYR A 153 -12.60 5.95 -10.67
N LEU A 154 -13.67 6.30 -9.96
CA LEU A 154 -14.31 7.62 -10.08
C LEU A 154 -13.40 8.74 -9.58
N SER A 155 -12.67 8.53 -8.47
CA SER A 155 -11.68 9.49 -7.96
C SER A 155 -10.53 9.74 -8.95
N GLN A 156 -10.30 8.79 -9.87
CA GLN A 156 -9.34 8.84 -10.96
C GLN A 156 -9.94 9.43 -12.27
N GLY A 157 -11.17 9.96 -12.21
CA GLY A 157 -11.86 10.55 -13.37
C GLY A 157 -12.30 9.56 -14.45
N LYS A 158 -12.32 8.25 -14.16
CA LYS A 158 -12.68 7.22 -15.14
C LYS A 158 -14.20 7.23 -15.39
N LYS A 159 -14.60 7.13 -16.65
CA LYS A 159 -16.02 7.09 -17.06
C LYS A 159 -16.63 5.70 -16.84
N ALA A 160 -17.95 5.63 -16.63
CA ALA A 160 -18.68 4.39 -16.38
C ALA A 160 -18.40 3.27 -17.40
N LYS A 161 -18.26 3.60 -18.70
CA LYS A 161 -17.89 2.64 -19.76
C LYS A 161 -16.54 1.98 -19.52
N LEU A 162 -15.53 2.74 -19.08
CA LEU A 162 -14.20 2.21 -18.79
C LEU A 162 -14.21 1.41 -17.47
N ILE A 163 -14.92 1.91 -16.45
CA ILE A 163 -15.09 1.18 -15.18
C ILE A 163 -15.74 -0.19 -15.43
N ALA A 164 -16.76 -0.24 -16.27
CA ALA A 164 -17.43 -1.48 -16.66
C ALA A 164 -16.45 -2.50 -17.28
N HIS A 165 -15.56 -2.02 -18.16
CA HIS A 165 -14.51 -2.84 -18.75
C HIS A 165 -13.49 -3.34 -17.70
N LEU A 166 -12.96 -2.43 -16.86
CA LEU A 166 -11.97 -2.74 -15.82
C LEU A 166 -12.49 -3.72 -14.75
N THR A 167 -13.79 -3.67 -14.48
CA THR A 167 -14.43 -4.49 -13.43
C THR A 167 -15.16 -5.72 -13.97
N ASN A 168 -15.09 -5.96 -15.30
CA ASN A 168 -15.81 -7.02 -16.01
C ASN A 168 -17.32 -7.06 -15.70
N ARG A 169 -17.99 -5.91 -15.94
CA ARG A 169 -19.42 -5.69 -15.70
C ARG A 169 -20.08 -4.95 -16.86
N SER A 170 -21.40 -4.95 -16.90
CA SER A 170 -22.14 -4.14 -17.86
C SER A 170 -22.12 -2.66 -17.45
N VAL A 171 -22.18 -1.75 -18.43
CA VAL A 171 -22.27 -0.31 -18.17
C VAL A 171 -23.49 0.02 -17.30
N ARG A 172 -24.64 -0.61 -17.59
CA ARG A 172 -25.88 -0.48 -16.81
C ARG A 172 -25.69 -0.84 -15.34
N THR A 173 -24.91 -1.90 -15.05
CA THR A 173 -24.60 -2.32 -13.68
C THR A 173 -23.78 -1.26 -12.96
N ILE A 174 -22.78 -0.67 -13.63
CA ILE A 174 -21.97 0.41 -13.06
C ILE A 174 -22.79 1.66 -12.80
N GLU A 175 -23.64 2.07 -13.75
CA GLU A 175 -24.55 3.20 -13.58
C GLU A 175 -25.49 2.99 -12.38
N HIS A 176 -26.04 1.78 -12.24
CA HIS A 176 -26.87 1.44 -11.09
C HIS A 176 -26.09 1.54 -9.76
N HIS A 177 -24.85 1.06 -9.72
CA HIS A 177 -24.01 1.23 -8.53
C HIS A 177 -23.69 2.69 -8.22
N ILE A 178 -23.46 3.53 -9.24
CA ILE A 178 -23.23 4.97 -9.09
C ILE A 178 -24.45 5.65 -8.47
N GLU A 179 -25.66 5.34 -8.93
CA GLU A 179 -26.88 5.92 -8.33
C GLU A 179 -27.08 5.46 -6.87
N ASN A 180 -26.84 4.19 -6.57
CA ASN A 180 -26.90 3.70 -5.20
C ASN A 180 -25.84 4.36 -4.30
N LEU A 181 -24.63 4.59 -4.81
CA LEU A 181 -23.56 5.30 -4.11
C LEU A 181 -23.93 6.75 -3.83
N LYS A 182 -24.56 7.45 -4.78
CA LYS A 182 -25.04 8.82 -4.59
C LYS A 182 -26.03 8.91 -3.43
N ILE A 183 -27.03 8.02 -3.42
CA ILE A 183 -28.03 7.96 -2.34
C ILE A 183 -27.34 7.67 -1.00
N LYS A 184 -26.47 6.65 -0.98
CA LYS A 184 -25.82 6.17 0.24
C LYS A 184 -24.85 7.17 0.86
N LEU A 185 -24.17 7.96 0.03
CA LEU A 185 -23.17 8.96 0.44
C LEU A 185 -23.71 10.38 0.38
N ASN A 186 -25.03 10.54 0.24
CA ASN A 186 -25.71 11.84 0.18
C ASN A 186 -25.13 12.82 -0.87
N CYS A 187 -24.77 12.30 -2.04
CA CYS A 187 -24.25 13.07 -3.17
C CYS A 187 -25.37 13.38 -4.17
N ARG A 188 -25.47 14.61 -4.66
CA ARG A 188 -26.56 15.04 -5.56
C ARG A 188 -26.23 14.86 -7.04
N SER A 189 -24.95 14.71 -7.36
CA SER A 189 -24.47 14.60 -8.73
C SER A 189 -23.32 13.59 -8.83
N LEU A 190 -22.95 13.23 -10.07
CA LEU A 190 -21.73 12.44 -10.29
C LEU A 190 -20.47 13.21 -9.86
N GLN A 191 -20.49 14.53 -10.03
CA GLN A 191 -19.38 15.41 -9.63
C GLN A 191 -19.22 15.44 -8.11
N ASP A 192 -20.33 15.56 -7.37
CA ASP A 192 -20.34 15.49 -5.91
C ASP A 192 -19.73 14.17 -5.42
N LEU A 193 -20.12 13.06 -6.07
CA LEU A 193 -19.60 11.74 -5.73
C LEU A 193 -18.10 11.60 -6.02
N MET A 194 -17.60 12.19 -7.11
CA MET A 194 -16.17 12.21 -7.42
C MET A 194 -15.39 13.06 -6.42
N ILE A 195 -15.91 14.23 -6.04
CA ILE A 195 -15.31 15.10 -5.02
C ILE A 195 -15.24 14.35 -3.69
N TYR A 196 -16.34 13.75 -3.25
CA TYR A 196 -16.38 12.91 -2.05
C TYR A 196 -15.33 11.81 -2.10
N ALA A 197 -15.19 11.13 -3.24
CA ALA A 197 -14.22 10.05 -3.40
C ALA A 197 -12.77 10.54 -3.24
N VAL A 198 -12.45 11.73 -3.75
CA VAL A 198 -11.14 12.36 -3.60
C VAL A 198 -10.89 12.83 -2.16
N GLU A 199 -11.85 13.55 -1.56
CA GLU A 199 -11.73 14.06 -0.18
C GLU A 199 -11.53 12.93 0.84
N ASN A 200 -12.18 11.78 0.61
CA ASN A 200 -12.05 10.58 1.44
C ASN A 200 -10.93 9.64 0.96
N LYS A 201 -10.05 10.10 0.07
CA LYS A 201 -8.84 9.39 -0.38
C LYS A 201 -9.09 8.01 -0.98
N PHE A 202 -10.25 7.76 -1.61
CA PHE A 202 -10.53 6.48 -2.26
C PHE A 202 -9.53 6.13 -3.37
N TYR A 203 -8.86 7.11 -3.97
CA TYR A 203 -7.75 6.90 -4.90
C TYR A 203 -6.56 6.16 -4.26
N GLN A 204 -6.45 6.16 -2.93
CA GLN A 204 -5.46 5.41 -2.20
C GLN A 204 -5.90 3.97 -1.93
N HIS A 205 -7.11 3.53 -2.29
CA HIS A 205 -7.57 2.17 -1.96
C HIS A 205 -7.61 1.25 -3.19
N LEU A 206 -6.51 0.50 -3.38
CA LEU A 206 -6.46 -0.85 -3.94
C LEU A 206 -7.78 -1.58 -4.21
N PRO A 207 -8.34 -1.65 -5.44
CA PRO A 207 -9.35 -2.65 -5.74
C PRO A 207 -8.85 -4.06 -5.43
N HIS A 208 -9.54 -4.78 -4.54
CA HIS A 208 -9.11 -6.08 -4.02
C HIS A 208 -8.85 -7.11 -5.15
N ASP A 209 -9.69 -7.15 -6.17
CA ASP A 209 -9.61 -8.12 -7.27
C ASP A 209 -8.31 -7.99 -8.07
N GLN A 210 -7.71 -6.79 -8.12
CA GLN A 210 -6.48 -6.53 -8.87
C GLN A 210 -5.22 -7.03 -8.16
N ILE A 211 -5.27 -7.20 -6.84
CA ILE A 211 -4.08 -7.40 -5.99
C ILE A 211 -4.10 -8.70 -5.18
N SER A 212 -5.26 -9.36 -5.09
CA SER A 212 -5.46 -10.56 -4.25
C SER A 212 -4.47 -11.68 -4.56
N HIS A 213 -4.19 -11.94 -5.84
CA HIS A 213 -3.25 -12.97 -6.27
C HIS A 213 -1.81 -12.70 -5.80
N ILE A 214 -1.36 -11.44 -5.76
CA ILE A 214 -0.02 -11.06 -5.28
C ILE A 214 0.06 -11.12 -3.76
N ILE A 215 -0.97 -10.62 -3.07
CA ILE A 215 -1.00 -10.65 -1.60
C ILE A 215 -0.93 -12.10 -1.12
N ASN A 216 -1.62 -13.03 -1.80
CA ASN A 216 -1.55 -14.44 -1.47
C ASN A 216 -0.17 -15.04 -1.77
N ALA A 217 0.40 -14.75 -2.95
CA ALA A 217 1.72 -15.27 -3.34
C ALA A 217 2.89 -14.79 -2.46
N LEU A 218 2.74 -13.67 -1.74
CA LEU A 218 3.78 -13.09 -0.87
C LEU A 218 3.54 -13.37 0.62
N ARG A 219 2.44 -14.04 0.97
CA ARG A 219 2.14 -14.54 2.32
C ARG A 219 2.63 -15.98 2.54
N GLU A 220 2.87 -16.72 1.46
CA GLU A 220 3.47 -18.08 1.43
C GLU A 220 5.01 -18.01 1.42
#